data_AF-A0A7S4MPE4-F1
#
_entry.id   AF-A0A7S4MPE4-F1
#
_cell.length_a   1.000
_cell.length_b   1.000
_cell.length_c   1.000
_cell.angle_alpha   90.00
_cell.angle_beta   90.00
_cell.angle_gamma   90.00
#
_symmetry.space_group_name_H-M   'P 1'
#
loop_
_entity.id
_entity.type
_entity.pdbx_description
1 polymer ?
#
loop_
_entity_poly.entity_id
_entity_poly.type
_entity_poly.pdbx_seq_one_letter_code
_entity_poly.pdbx_strand_id
1 'polypeptide(L)'
;SSHSDSTGGWSGAGGTGGRGGGKKVKNSSSHGGRKSKSKRASDDEQSAKGGVEAKAEAGEDGGEEGTLIEIPEWLGDATEEISAFIKECRYTDATDLILKVKNQVNEILNQHEKLTEMRLSKKQLANMQRTLHDVEGLTDRVGNRLAEGLRRKNEALKQAAKRERADPLSVLAPLVSPVCLADDATALQLLVKLGRPQDAATAYAARRSLLLMECLHERPISSSAGTGGSASGGGGGGTMDV
;
A
#
# COMPACT_ATOMS: atom_id res chain seq x y z
N SER A 1 41.73 -34.56 -12.58
CA SER A 1 40.37 -34.68 -13.12
C SER A 1 39.63 -33.38 -12.81
N SER A 2 39.85 -32.28 -13.54
CA SER A 2 39.27 -31.88 -14.84
C SER A 2 37.74 -31.94 -14.90
N HIS A 3 37.17 -30.90 -15.56
CA HIS A 3 35.75 -30.52 -15.80
C HIS A 3 35.16 -29.52 -14.79
N SER A 4 34.54 -28.39 -15.15
CA SER A 4 34.67 -27.43 -16.26
C SER A 4 33.66 -26.32 -15.94
N ASP A 5 34.15 -25.08 -15.86
CA ASP A 5 33.34 -23.85 -15.79
C ASP A 5 32.51 -23.67 -17.07
N SER A 6 31.26 -23.22 -16.92
CA SER A 6 30.41 -22.84 -18.04
C SER A 6 29.74 -21.49 -17.74
N THR A 7 30.40 -20.42 -18.16
CA THR A 7 29.90 -19.04 -18.15
C THR A 7 29.13 -18.76 -19.45
N GLY A 8 27.81 -18.63 -19.35
CA GLY A 8 26.95 -18.21 -20.45
C GLY A 8 26.77 -16.70 -20.47
N GLY A 9 27.59 -16.00 -21.27
CA GLY A 9 27.41 -14.58 -21.57
C GLY A 9 26.31 -14.36 -22.62
N TRP A 10 25.39 -13.44 -22.35
CA TRP A 10 24.42 -12.97 -23.36
C TRP A 10 24.76 -11.53 -23.73
N SER A 11 25.36 -11.39 -24.91
CA SER A 11 25.51 -10.11 -25.61
C SER A 11 24.47 -10.06 -26.72
N GLY A 12 23.62 -9.02 -26.71
CA GLY A 12 22.65 -8.75 -27.76
C GLY A 12 22.63 -7.25 -28.03
N ALA A 13 23.34 -6.84 -29.09
CA ALA A 13 23.43 -5.48 -29.57
C ALA A 13 22.35 -5.19 -30.63
N GLY A 14 21.96 -3.91 -30.72
CA GLY A 14 21.60 -3.27 -31.99
C GLY A 14 20.12 -3.23 -32.37
N GLY A 15 19.60 -2.02 -32.65
CA GLY A 15 18.29 -1.85 -33.28
C GLY A 15 17.77 -0.42 -33.26
N THR A 16 18.24 0.38 -34.20
CA THR A 16 17.98 1.81 -34.42
C THR A 16 16.57 2.17 -34.90
N GLY A 17 16.12 3.38 -34.54
CA GLY A 17 15.50 4.31 -35.51
C GLY A 17 13.97 4.27 -35.67
N GLY A 18 13.30 5.34 -35.23
CA GLY A 18 11.87 5.57 -35.51
C GLY A 18 11.42 6.98 -35.15
N ARG A 19 11.85 7.98 -35.93
CA ARG A 19 11.35 9.36 -35.92
C ARG A 19 9.94 9.40 -36.54
N GLY A 20 8.96 9.89 -35.80
CA GLY A 20 7.67 10.39 -36.30
C GLY A 20 7.02 11.16 -35.16
N GLY A 21 6.90 12.47 -35.22
CA GLY A 21 5.89 13.15 -36.03
C GLY A 21 4.80 13.62 -35.08
N GLY A 22 4.86 14.90 -34.69
CA GLY A 22 4.21 15.41 -33.50
C GLY A 22 2.68 15.48 -33.52
N LYS A 23 2.12 15.65 -32.33
CA LYS A 23 0.92 16.48 -32.12
C LYS A 23 1.02 17.17 -30.76
N LYS A 24 1.16 18.49 -30.85
CA LYS A 24 1.31 19.47 -29.79
C LYS A 24 -0.07 19.70 -29.18
N VAL A 25 -0.40 19.03 -28.07
CA VAL A 25 -1.58 19.38 -27.26
C VAL A 25 -1.09 20.24 -26.11
N LYS A 26 -1.43 21.53 -26.17
CA LYS A 26 -1.17 22.51 -25.11
C LYS A 26 -2.10 22.17 -23.94
N ASN A 27 -1.55 21.67 -22.84
CA ASN A 27 -2.24 21.62 -21.56
C ASN A 27 -1.62 22.68 -20.65
N SER A 28 -2.39 23.72 -20.36
CA SER A 28 -2.00 24.84 -19.50
C SER A 28 -1.91 24.38 -18.05
N SER A 29 -0.69 24.26 -17.52
CA SER A 29 -0.43 24.20 -16.09
C SER A 29 -0.52 25.59 -15.48
N SER A 30 -1.40 25.78 -14.49
CA SER A 30 -1.30 26.89 -13.56
C SER A 30 -0.93 26.34 -12.18
N HIS A 31 0.36 26.32 -11.88
CA HIS A 31 0.88 26.09 -10.54
C HIS A 31 2.06 27.02 -10.28
N GLY A 32 1.98 27.75 -9.17
CA GLY A 32 3.14 28.17 -8.40
C GLY A 32 3.57 29.64 -8.49
N GLY A 33 3.74 30.24 -7.31
CA GLY A 33 4.93 31.07 -7.08
C GLY A 33 4.70 32.52 -6.70
N ARG A 34 3.95 32.80 -5.62
CA ARG A 34 4.06 34.09 -4.93
C ARG A 34 5.42 34.17 -4.21
N LYS A 35 6.32 34.96 -4.80
CA LYS A 35 7.57 35.44 -4.18
C LYS A 35 7.22 36.53 -3.15
N SER A 36 7.49 36.28 -1.88
CA SER A 36 7.56 37.32 -0.84
C SER A 36 9.02 37.51 -0.44
N LYS A 37 9.59 38.62 -0.90
CA LYS A 37 10.93 39.11 -0.60
C LYS A 37 10.81 40.03 0.62
N SER A 38 11.29 39.62 1.78
CA SER A 38 11.45 40.51 2.93
C SER A 38 12.92 40.60 3.31
N LYS A 39 13.46 41.82 3.18
CA LYS A 39 14.75 42.27 3.70
C LYS A 39 14.53 42.87 5.08
N ARG A 40 15.40 42.57 6.05
CA ARG A 40 15.86 43.41 7.18
C ARG A 40 17.03 42.66 7.81
N ALA A 41 18.26 43.15 7.66
CA ALA A 41 18.93 44.19 8.47
C ALA A 41 19.51 43.62 9.78
N SER A 42 20.82 43.39 9.70
CA SER A 42 21.94 43.64 10.61
C SER A 42 21.76 43.82 12.13
N ASP A 43 22.81 43.33 12.81
CA ASP A 43 23.58 43.94 13.91
C ASP A 43 23.56 43.33 15.34
N ASP A 44 24.79 43.32 15.88
CA ASP A 44 25.29 43.22 17.26
C ASP A 44 25.09 41.91 18.05
N GLU A 45 26.13 41.16 18.42
CA GLU A 45 27.30 41.43 19.28
C GLU A 45 27.04 41.12 20.78
N GLN A 46 27.88 40.22 21.30
CA GLN A 46 28.27 39.97 22.70
C GLN A 46 27.19 39.79 23.79
N SER A 47 27.32 38.73 24.58
CA SER A 47 27.87 38.85 25.94
C SER A 47 27.73 37.55 26.72
N ALA A 48 28.83 37.15 27.36
CA ALA A 48 28.90 36.08 28.34
C ALA A 48 28.11 36.43 29.62
N LYS A 49 27.57 35.42 30.32
CA LYS A 49 27.60 35.26 31.79
C LYS A 49 26.68 34.13 32.30
N GLY A 50 27.20 33.36 33.26
CA GLY A 50 26.48 32.72 34.37
C GLY A 50 25.68 31.45 33.99
N GLY A 51 25.90 30.27 34.56
CA GLY A 51 26.41 29.94 35.88
C GLY A 51 25.31 30.04 36.93
N VAL A 52 24.40 29.06 36.98
CA VAL A 52 23.69 28.62 38.20
C VAL A 52 23.37 27.13 38.07
N GLU A 53 24.06 26.32 38.88
CA GLU A 53 23.70 24.94 39.18
C GLU A 53 22.37 24.94 39.94
N ALA A 54 21.30 24.50 39.27
CA ALA A 54 20.07 24.12 39.95
C ALA A 54 20.19 22.63 40.33
N LYS A 55 20.71 22.40 41.54
CA LYS A 55 20.59 21.14 42.27
C LYS A 55 19.10 20.96 42.61
N ALA A 56 18.35 20.35 41.69
CA ALA A 56 16.98 19.94 41.94
C ALA A 56 17.01 18.72 42.84
N GLU A 57 16.46 18.92 44.03
CA GLU A 57 16.38 17.99 45.13
C GLU A 57 15.69 16.70 44.71
N ALA A 58 16.30 15.59 45.10
CA ALA A 58 15.66 14.28 45.13
C ALA A 58 14.48 14.37 46.10
N GLY A 59 13.29 14.63 45.56
CA GLY A 59 12.05 14.39 46.26
C GLY A 59 11.91 12.89 46.46
N GLU A 60 12.17 12.43 47.69
CA GLU A 60 11.72 11.15 48.20
C GLU A 60 10.18 11.13 48.08
N ASP A 61 9.70 10.50 47.01
CA ASP A 61 8.29 10.20 46.76
C ASP A 61 7.87 9.16 47.81
N GLY A 62 7.31 9.66 48.92
CA GLY A 62 6.74 8.86 49.99
C GLY A 62 5.77 7.85 49.40
N GLY A 63 6.10 6.56 49.59
CA GLY A 63 5.33 5.44 49.11
C GLY A 63 3.94 5.42 49.72
N GLU A 64 2.96 5.87 48.95
CA GLU A 64 1.63 5.28 49.02
C GLU A 64 1.77 3.86 48.46
N GLU A 65 1.92 2.90 49.37
CA GLU A 65 1.92 1.46 49.12
C GLU A 65 0.50 1.02 48.74
N GLY A 66 -0.06 1.66 47.70
CA GLY A 66 -1.26 1.21 47.03
C GLY A 66 -0.94 -0.03 46.23
N THR A 67 -1.86 -0.97 46.21
CA THR A 67 -1.78 -2.21 45.43
C THR A 67 -1.45 -1.87 43.96
N LEU A 68 -0.22 -2.14 43.55
CA LEU A 68 0.29 -1.75 42.24
C LEU A 68 -0.44 -2.54 41.15
N ILE A 69 -0.89 -1.88 40.08
CA ILE A 69 -1.41 -2.60 38.90
C ILE A 69 -0.26 -3.43 38.31
N GLU A 70 -0.47 -4.74 38.21
CA GLU A 70 0.51 -5.66 37.62
C GLU A 70 0.52 -5.50 36.10
N ILE A 71 1.70 -5.20 35.54
CA ILE A 71 1.89 -5.04 34.10
C ILE A 71 2.39 -6.37 33.54
N PRO A 72 1.70 -6.96 32.55
CA PRO A 72 2.17 -8.18 31.92
C PRO A 72 3.57 -8.04 31.31
N GLU A 73 4.47 -8.96 31.63
CA GLU A 73 5.88 -8.91 31.21
C GLU A 73 6.04 -8.89 29.68
N TRP A 74 5.17 -9.60 28.96
CA TRP A 74 5.19 -9.70 27.49
C TRP A 74 4.96 -8.36 26.78
N LEU A 75 4.39 -7.34 27.45
CA LEU A 75 4.21 -6.02 26.85
C LEU A 75 5.53 -5.30 26.56
N GLY A 76 6.61 -5.64 27.29
CA GLY A 76 7.93 -5.06 27.07
C GLY A 76 8.49 -5.40 25.68
N ASP A 77 8.27 -6.63 25.22
CA ASP A 77 8.84 -7.16 23.98
C ASP A 77 7.89 -7.01 22.77
N ALA A 78 6.62 -6.68 23.02
CA ALA A 78 5.58 -6.72 22.01
C ALA A 78 5.84 -5.79 20.81
N THR A 79 6.41 -4.60 21.03
CA THR A 79 6.71 -3.65 19.92
C THR A 79 7.82 -4.16 19.01
N GLU A 80 8.80 -4.87 19.57
CA GLU A 80 9.88 -5.52 18.81
C GLU A 80 9.35 -6.73 18.04
N GLU A 81 8.50 -7.54 18.67
CA GLU A 81 7.88 -8.71 18.04
C GLU A 81 6.96 -8.29 16.87
N ILE A 82 6.10 -7.28 17.06
CA ILE A 82 5.30 -6.69 15.96
C ILE A 82 6.21 -6.22 14.84
N SER A 83 7.32 -5.55 15.17
CA SER A 83 8.29 -5.07 14.18
C SER A 83 8.96 -6.22 13.41
N ALA A 84 9.23 -7.35 14.06
CA ALA A 84 9.74 -8.55 13.43
C ALA A 84 8.72 -9.14 12.44
N PHE A 85 7.46 -9.32 12.84
CA PHE A 85 6.40 -9.80 11.95
C PHE A 85 6.24 -8.90 10.71
N ILE A 86 6.36 -7.58 10.86
CA ILE A 86 6.30 -6.65 9.72
C ILE A 86 7.47 -6.85 8.76
N LYS A 87 8.69 -7.10 9.27
CA LYS A 87 9.88 -7.37 8.43
C LYS A 87 9.72 -8.69 7.68
N GLU A 88 9.14 -9.68 8.33
CA GLU A 88 8.83 -11.01 7.75
C GLU A 88 7.56 -11.02 6.87
N CYS A 89 6.89 -9.87 6.70
CA CYS A 89 5.64 -9.75 5.95
C CYS A 89 4.48 -10.61 6.51
N ARG A 90 4.54 -11.00 7.79
CA ARG A 90 3.50 -11.73 8.51
C ARG A 90 2.44 -10.77 9.06
N TYR A 91 1.71 -10.12 8.15
CA TYR A 91 0.80 -9.03 8.50
C TYR A 91 -0.40 -9.46 9.35
N THR A 92 -0.85 -10.70 9.23
CA THR A 92 -1.94 -11.24 10.07
C THR A 92 -1.51 -11.29 11.53
N ASP A 93 -0.37 -11.94 11.80
CA ASP A 93 0.20 -12.07 13.16
C ASP A 93 0.51 -10.70 13.77
N ALA A 94 1.11 -9.81 12.97
CA ALA A 94 1.36 -8.42 13.39
C ALA A 94 0.07 -7.71 13.78
N THR A 95 -0.99 -7.82 12.99
CA THR A 95 -2.28 -7.17 13.24
C THR A 95 -2.95 -7.71 14.49
N ASP A 96 -2.97 -9.04 14.67
CA ASP A 96 -3.62 -9.65 15.83
C ASP A 96 -2.85 -9.30 17.12
N LEU A 97 -1.51 -9.27 17.09
CA LEU A 97 -0.69 -8.81 18.23
C LEU A 97 -0.87 -7.32 18.52
N ILE A 98 -0.94 -6.45 17.49
CA ILE A 98 -1.26 -5.02 17.64
C ILE A 98 -2.58 -4.85 18.40
N LEU A 99 -3.64 -5.54 17.98
CA LEU A 99 -4.96 -5.42 18.61
C LEU A 99 -4.92 -5.90 20.06
N LYS A 100 -4.21 -7.01 20.33
CA LYS A 100 -4.02 -7.54 21.69
C LYS A 100 -3.32 -6.51 22.58
N VAL A 101 -2.22 -5.92 22.11
CA VAL A 101 -1.47 -4.90 22.88
C VAL A 101 -2.34 -3.66 23.13
N LYS A 102 -3.01 -3.12 22.11
CA LYS A 102 -3.87 -1.94 22.27
C LYS A 102 -4.97 -2.20 23.30
N ASN A 103 -5.61 -3.36 23.25
CA ASN A 103 -6.66 -3.73 24.21
C ASN A 103 -6.09 -3.84 25.63
N GLN A 104 -4.97 -4.53 25.81
CA GLN A 104 -4.35 -4.71 27.13
C GLN A 104 -3.89 -3.38 27.73
N VAL A 105 -3.21 -2.53 26.94
CA VAL A 105 -2.74 -1.22 27.41
C VAL A 105 -3.92 -0.31 27.75
N ASN A 106 -4.97 -0.28 26.91
CA ASN A 106 -6.17 0.50 27.21
C ASN A 106 -6.88 -0.01 28.46
N GLU A 107 -6.94 -1.32 28.69
CA GLU A 107 -7.51 -1.88 29.91
C GLU A 107 -6.73 -1.42 31.16
N ILE A 108 -5.40 -1.51 31.12
CA ILE A 108 -4.51 -1.06 32.20
C ILE A 108 -4.66 0.44 32.47
N LEU A 109 -4.71 1.27 31.42
CA LEU A 109 -4.94 2.72 31.53
C LEU A 109 -6.33 3.03 32.11
N ASN A 110 -7.37 2.31 31.67
CA ASN A 110 -8.72 2.46 32.21
C ASN A 110 -8.80 2.08 33.69
N GLN A 111 -8.10 1.02 34.11
CA GLN A 111 -8.00 0.63 35.52
C GLN A 111 -7.33 1.73 36.34
N HIS A 112 -6.22 2.29 35.83
CA HIS A 112 -5.51 3.39 36.47
C HIS A 112 -6.35 4.67 36.65
N GLU A 113 -7.28 4.95 35.73
CA GLU A 113 -8.19 6.08 35.83
C GLU A 113 -9.36 5.82 36.79
N LYS A 114 -9.88 4.60 36.83
CA LYS A 114 -11.11 4.25 37.57
C LYS A 114 -10.89 3.79 39.01
N LEU A 115 -9.80 3.09 39.28
CA LEU A 115 -9.51 2.53 40.60
C LEU A 115 -8.56 3.48 41.34
N THR A 116 -9.10 4.28 42.25
CA THR A 116 -8.31 5.22 43.07
C THR A 116 -7.32 4.50 44.00
N GLU A 117 -7.59 3.24 44.33
CA GLU A 117 -6.78 2.42 45.24
C GLU A 117 -5.66 1.63 44.54
N MET A 118 -5.69 1.52 43.21
CA MET A 118 -4.68 0.83 42.41
C MET A 118 -4.22 1.74 41.28
N ARG A 119 -3.03 2.33 41.41
CA ARG A 119 -2.50 3.26 40.40
C ARG A 119 -1.17 2.77 39.85
N LEU A 120 -0.97 3.01 38.57
CA LEU A 120 0.35 2.89 37.94
C LEU A 120 1.26 3.95 38.55
N SER A 121 2.52 3.57 38.80
CA SER A 121 3.57 4.57 39.05
C SER A 121 3.71 5.51 37.85
N LYS A 122 4.20 6.73 38.08
CA LYS A 122 4.45 7.72 37.01
C LYS A 122 5.29 7.13 35.87
N LYS A 123 6.31 6.32 36.21
CA LYS A 123 7.18 5.63 35.25
C LYS A 123 6.41 4.60 34.42
N GLN A 124 5.56 3.79 35.06
CA GLN A 124 4.74 2.79 34.38
C GLN A 124 3.71 3.45 33.46
N LEU A 125 3.04 4.51 33.92
CA LEU A 125 2.08 5.27 33.11
C LEU A 125 2.74 5.83 31.84
N ALA A 126 3.90 6.48 32.00
CA ALA A 126 4.66 7.01 30.87
C ALA A 126 5.10 5.89 29.90
N ASN A 127 5.44 4.72 30.43
CA ASN A 127 5.78 3.55 29.61
C ASN A 127 4.57 3.05 28.81
N MET A 128 3.40 2.88 29.44
CA MET A 128 2.17 2.45 28.78
C MET A 128 1.72 3.41 27.67
N GLN A 129 1.80 4.72 27.93
CA GLN A 129 1.49 5.74 26.93
C GLN A 129 2.46 5.69 25.74
N ARG A 130 3.76 5.46 26.00
CA ARG A 130 4.77 5.28 24.95
C ARG A 130 4.50 4.02 24.13
N THR A 131 4.24 2.88 24.77
CA THR A 131 3.89 1.63 24.09
C THR A 131 2.68 1.82 23.18
N LEU A 132 1.64 2.51 23.66
CA LEU A 132 0.46 2.80 22.85
C LEU A 132 0.83 3.59 21.58
N HIS A 133 1.58 4.68 21.75
CA HIS A 133 2.04 5.53 20.64
C HIS A 133 2.92 4.75 19.64
N ASP A 134 3.83 3.91 20.12
CA ASP A 134 4.69 3.10 19.25
C ASP A 134 3.87 2.07 18.47
N VAL A 135 2.87 1.45 19.10
CA VAL A 135 1.95 0.51 18.43
C VAL A 135 1.05 1.21 17.40
N GLU A 136 0.67 2.47 17.62
CA GLU A 136 -0.01 3.28 16.61
C GLU A 136 0.88 3.53 15.39
N GLY A 137 2.16 3.88 15.61
CA GLY A 137 3.13 3.99 14.53
C GLY A 137 3.32 2.68 13.74
N LEU A 138 3.28 1.53 14.42
CA LEU A 138 3.34 0.21 13.78
C LEU A 138 2.04 -0.14 13.04
N THR A 139 0.89 0.26 13.58
CA THR A 139 -0.43 0.14 12.93
C THR A 139 -0.43 0.87 11.58
N ASP A 140 0.06 2.11 11.55
CA ASP A 140 0.19 2.89 10.32
C ASP A 140 1.15 2.24 9.33
N ARG A 141 2.28 1.70 9.82
CA ARG A 141 3.25 1.01 8.99
C ARG A 141 2.67 -0.23 8.32
N VAL A 142 1.92 -1.06 9.04
CA VAL A 142 1.22 -2.23 8.49
C VAL A 142 0.19 -1.77 7.46
N GLY A 143 -0.67 -0.82 7.83
CA GLY A 143 -1.72 -0.31 6.94
C GLY A 143 -1.16 0.27 5.63
N ASN A 144 -0.07 1.03 5.71
CA ASN A 144 0.58 1.61 4.54
C ASN A 144 1.19 0.54 3.62
N ARG A 145 1.81 -0.50 4.18
CA ARG A 145 2.37 -1.61 3.40
C ARG A 145 1.27 -2.42 2.70
N LEU A 146 0.17 -2.72 3.39
CA LEU A 146 -0.97 -3.43 2.81
C LEU A 146 -1.63 -2.63 1.69
N ALA A 147 -1.95 -1.36 1.94
CA ALA A 147 -2.60 -0.48 0.96
C ALA A 147 -1.72 -0.29 -0.29
N GLU A 148 -0.42 -0.06 -0.10
CA GLU A 148 0.53 0.08 -1.20
C GLU A 148 0.74 -1.23 -1.97
N GLY A 149 0.78 -2.38 -1.28
CA GLY A 149 0.82 -3.70 -1.92
C GLY A 149 -0.37 -3.94 -2.84
N LEU A 150 -1.58 -3.64 -2.36
CA LEU A 150 -2.81 -3.75 -3.16
C LEU A 150 -2.78 -2.80 -4.36
N ARG A 151 -2.32 -1.55 -4.19
CA ARG A 151 -2.18 -0.57 -5.27
C ARG A 151 -1.24 -1.08 -6.37
N ARG A 152 -0.06 -1.61 -6.00
CA ARG A 152 0.91 -2.15 -6.96
C ARG A 152 0.36 -3.36 -7.71
N LYS A 153 -0.32 -4.28 -7.01
CA LYS A 153 -0.99 -5.42 -7.66
C LYS A 153 -2.08 -4.95 -8.63
N ASN A 154 -2.84 -3.91 -8.29
CA ASN A 154 -3.85 -3.32 -9.18
C ASN A 154 -3.21 -2.74 -10.45
N GLU A 155 -2.14 -1.97 -10.32
CA GLU A 155 -1.42 -1.41 -11.48
C GLU A 155 -0.75 -2.50 -12.33
N ALA A 156 -0.13 -3.50 -11.71
CA ALA A 156 0.45 -4.63 -12.43
C ALA A 156 -0.61 -5.37 -13.27
N LEU A 157 -1.78 -5.63 -12.68
CA LEU A 157 -2.89 -6.27 -13.39
C LEU A 157 -3.41 -5.42 -14.55
N LYS A 158 -3.53 -4.11 -14.34
CA LYS A 158 -3.93 -3.16 -15.38
C LYS A 158 -2.95 -3.13 -16.54
N GLN A 159 -1.64 -3.18 -16.28
CA GLN A 159 -0.62 -3.24 -17.33
C GLN A 159 -0.64 -4.58 -18.06
N ALA A 160 -0.83 -5.70 -17.35
CA ALA A 160 -0.97 -7.02 -17.95
C ALA A 160 -2.17 -7.06 -18.91
N ALA A 161 -3.36 -6.66 -18.43
CA ALA A 161 -4.57 -6.58 -19.24
C ALA A 161 -4.38 -5.69 -20.49
N LYS A 162 -3.67 -4.55 -20.36
CA LYS A 162 -3.36 -3.67 -21.49
C LYS A 162 -2.43 -4.32 -22.52
N ARG A 163 -1.40 -5.03 -22.08
CA ARG A 163 -0.43 -5.71 -22.97
C ARG A 163 -1.11 -6.80 -23.78
N GLU A 164 -1.92 -7.62 -23.12
CA GLU A 164 -2.63 -8.73 -23.77
C GLU A 164 -3.67 -8.24 -24.78
N ARG A 165 -4.38 -7.14 -24.49
CA ARG A 165 -5.24 -6.49 -25.50
C ARG A 165 -4.50 -5.97 -26.73
N ALA A 166 -3.21 -5.70 -26.61
CA ALA A 166 -2.38 -5.32 -27.75
C ALA A 166 -1.90 -6.54 -28.55
N ASP A 167 -2.07 -7.77 -28.02
CA ASP A 167 -1.74 -9.01 -28.72
C ASP A 167 -2.94 -9.51 -29.54
N PRO A 168 -2.87 -9.49 -30.89
CA PRO A 168 -3.94 -10.00 -31.74
C PRO A 168 -4.14 -11.53 -31.66
N LEU A 169 -3.23 -12.28 -31.02
CA LEU A 169 -3.32 -13.74 -30.82
C LEU A 169 -3.88 -14.13 -29.45
N SER A 170 -4.00 -13.20 -28.50
CA SER A 170 -4.51 -13.41 -27.12
C SER A 170 -6.04 -13.67 -27.05
N VAL A 171 -6.69 -13.95 -28.17
CA VAL A 171 -8.17 -13.92 -28.33
C VAL A 171 -8.90 -15.06 -27.59
N LEU A 172 -8.19 -16.07 -27.09
CA LEU A 172 -8.81 -17.35 -26.72
C LEU A 172 -8.98 -17.63 -25.22
N ALA A 173 -8.58 -16.73 -24.31
CA ALA A 173 -8.76 -16.98 -22.87
C ALA A 173 -9.13 -15.71 -22.06
N PRO A 174 -10.06 -15.80 -21.09
CA PRO A 174 -10.31 -14.74 -20.12
C PRO A 174 -9.03 -14.40 -19.34
N LEU A 175 -8.59 -13.14 -19.43
CA LEU A 175 -7.26 -12.69 -19.01
C LEU A 175 -7.13 -12.40 -17.51
N VAL A 176 -8.25 -12.12 -16.86
CA VAL A 176 -8.28 -11.89 -15.41
C VAL A 176 -9.28 -12.86 -14.81
N SER A 177 -8.74 -13.90 -14.18
CA SER A 177 -9.55 -14.87 -13.45
C SER A 177 -10.27 -14.17 -12.29
N PRO A 178 -11.58 -14.44 -12.06
CA PRO A 178 -12.33 -13.95 -10.91
C PRO A 178 -11.65 -14.22 -9.55
N VAL A 179 -10.72 -15.18 -9.51
CA VAL A 179 -9.91 -15.56 -8.34
C VAL A 179 -9.10 -14.39 -7.78
N CYS A 180 -8.75 -13.38 -8.58
CA CYS A 180 -7.95 -12.24 -8.11
C CYS A 180 -8.63 -11.37 -7.03
N LEU A 181 -9.95 -11.51 -6.81
CA LEU A 181 -10.63 -10.90 -5.66
C LEU A 181 -10.41 -11.69 -4.37
N ALA A 182 -10.32 -13.02 -4.46
CA ALA A 182 -10.09 -13.89 -3.32
C ALA A 182 -8.66 -13.73 -2.77
N ASP A 183 -7.68 -13.54 -3.66
CA ASP A 183 -6.26 -13.37 -3.29
C ASP A 183 -5.99 -12.12 -2.42
N ASP A 184 -6.84 -11.09 -2.54
CA ASP A 184 -6.70 -9.84 -1.80
C ASP A 184 -7.59 -9.81 -0.54
N ALA A 185 -8.44 -10.81 -0.31
CA ALA A 185 -9.42 -10.83 0.78
C ALA A 185 -8.77 -10.63 2.16
N THR A 186 -7.68 -11.34 2.43
CA THR A 186 -6.94 -11.21 3.69
C THR A 186 -6.41 -9.79 3.89
N ALA A 187 -5.76 -9.21 2.89
CA ALA A 187 -5.19 -7.86 3.00
C ALA A 187 -6.28 -6.79 3.19
N LEU A 188 -7.43 -6.94 2.51
CA LEU A 188 -8.58 -6.07 2.69
C LEU A 188 -9.17 -6.18 4.11
N GLN A 189 -9.32 -7.40 4.61
CA GLN A 189 -9.82 -7.64 5.96
C GLN A 189 -8.90 -7.05 7.03
N LEU A 190 -7.58 -7.20 6.88
CA LEU A 190 -6.60 -6.62 7.80
C LEU A 190 -6.67 -5.08 7.81
N LEU A 191 -6.82 -4.44 6.65
CA LEU A 191 -7.02 -2.98 6.58
C LEU A 191 -8.26 -2.53 7.36
N VAL A 192 -9.38 -3.28 7.26
CA VAL A 192 -10.59 -2.99 8.04
C VAL A 192 -10.34 -3.17 9.54
N LYS A 193 -9.70 -4.27 9.96
CA LYS A 193 -9.33 -4.52 11.36
C LYS A 193 -8.46 -3.40 11.95
N LEU A 194 -7.56 -2.83 11.15
CA LEU A 194 -6.68 -1.72 11.54
C LEU A 194 -7.37 -0.34 11.50
N GLY A 195 -8.68 -0.27 11.25
CA GLY A 195 -9.42 0.99 11.22
C GLY A 195 -9.25 1.78 9.93
N ARG A 196 -8.85 1.14 8.82
CA ARG A 196 -8.65 1.77 7.49
C ARG A 196 -9.62 1.24 6.43
N PRO A 197 -10.94 1.29 6.66
CA PRO A 197 -11.92 0.74 5.72
C PRO A 197 -11.93 1.48 4.38
N GLN A 198 -11.59 2.78 4.35
CA GLN A 198 -11.59 3.56 3.12
C GLN A 198 -10.51 3.10 2.14
N ASP A 199 -9.32 2.72 2.63
CA ASP A 199 -8.25 2.19 1.79
C ASP A 199 -8.62 0.81 1.24
N ALA A 200 -9.21 -0.04 2.08
CA ALA A 200 -9.74 -1.34 1.65
C ALA A 200 -10.81 -1.17 0.55
N ALA A 201 -11.78 -0.29 0.77
CA ALA A 201 -12.84 -0.01 -0.18
C ALA A 201 -12.29 0.51 -1.51
N THR A 202 -11.33 1.43 -1.46
CA THR A 202 -10.67 1.99 -2.66
C THR A 202 -9.94 0.91 -3.45
N ALA A 203 -9.16 0.06 -2.77
CA ALA A 203 -8.44 -1.03 -3.42
C ALA A 203 -9.39 -2.08 -4.03
N TYR A 204 -10.45 -2.44 -3.32
CA TYR A 204 -11.48 -3.36 -3.79
C TYR A 204 -12.25 -2.81 -5.00
N ALA A 205 -12.66 -1.53 -4.95
CA ALA A 205 -13.35 -0.87 -6.06
C ALA A 205 -12.47 -0.81 -7.31
N ALA A 206 -11.17 -0.51 -7.16
CA ALA A 206 -10.22 -0.52 -8.26
C ALA A 206 -10.09 -1.92 -8.90
N ARG A 207 -9.94 -2.98 -8.08
CA ARG A 207 -9.86 -4.37 -8.56
C ARG A 207 -11.14 -4.77 -9.29
N ARG A 208 -12.31 -4.48 -8.71
CA ARG A 208 -13.62 -4.80 -9.30
C ARG A 208 -13.85 -4.05 -10.61
N SER A 209 -13.40 -2.80 -10.71
CA SER A 209 -13.48 -2.03 -11.96
C SER A 209 -12.63 -2.66 -13.07
N LEU A 210 -11.45 -3.19 -12.76
CA LEU A 210 -10.62 -3.92 -13.73
C LEU A 210 -11.33 -5.18 -14.24
N LEU A 211 -11.92 -5.97 -13.33
CA LEU A 211 -12.68 -7.16 -13.68
C LEU A 211 -13.90 -6.85 -14.56
N LEU A 212 -14.68 -5.84 -14.19
CA LEU A 212 -15.84 -5.42 -14.99
C LEU A 212 -15.41 -4.96 -16.39
N MET A 213 -14.28 -4.26 -16.50
CA MET A 213 -13.75 -3.94 -17.82
C MET A 213 -13.45 -5.22 -18.62
N GLU A 214 -12.81 -6.23 -18.04
CA GLU A 214 -12.58 -7.49 -18.76
C GLU A 214 -13.89 -8.17 -19.20
N CYS A 215 -14.90 -8.25 -18.32
CA CYS A 215 -16.19 -8.85 -18.65
C CYS A 215 -16.97 -8.07 -19.74
N LEU A 216 -16.85 -6.75 -19.77
CA LEU A 216 -17.56 -5.90 -20.74
C LEU A 216 -16.86 -5.80 -22.10
N HIS A 217 -15.57 -6.20 -22.19
CA HIS A 217 -14.84 -6.23 -23.47
C HIS A 217 -15.04 -7.55 -24.25
N GLU A 218 -16.09 -8.33 -23.94
CA GLU A 218 -16.55 -9.36 -24.88
C GLU A 218 -16.83 -8.68 -26.23
N ARG A 219 -16.06 -9.05 -27.27
CA ARG A 219 -16.27 -8.52 -28.62
C ARG A 219 -17.73 -8.80 -29.02
N PRO A 220 -18.41 -7.87 -29.72
CA PRO A 220 -19.65 -8.19 -30.39
C PRO A 220 -19.42 -9.47 -31.20
N ILE A 221 -20.29 -10.46 -31.03
CA ILE A 221 -20.24 -11.73 -31.78
C ILE A 221 -20.18 -11.31 -33.25
N SER A 222 -18.97 -11.32 -33.81
CA SER A 222 -18.75 -11.04 -35.21
C SER A 222 -19.22 -12.34 -35.85
N SER A 223 -20.50 -12.39 -36.16
CA SER A 223 -21.13 -13.54 -36.79
C SER A 223 -20.25 -13.97 -37.95
N SER A 224 -19.68 -15.17 -37.83
CA SER A 224 -19.08 -15.87 -38.94
C SER A 224 -20.20 -16.27 -39.90
N ALA A 225 -20.77 -15.31 -40.62
CA ALA A 225 -21.56 -15.54 -41.82
C ALA A 225 -20.56 -15.81 -42.95
N GLY A 226 -19.96 -17.00 -42.91
CA GLY A 226 -18.88 -17.41 -43.80
C GLY A 226 -18.82 -18.93 -43.97
N THR A 227 -19.97 -19.55 -44.20
CA THR A 227 -20.15 -20.88 -44.82
C THR A 227 -21.59 -20.86 -45.34
N GLY A 228 -21.85 -20.73 -46.63
CA GLY A 228 -21.57 -21.73 -47.66
C GLY A 228 -22.91 -22.15 -48.25
N GLY A 229 -23.33 -21.51 -49.34
CA GLY A 229 -24.58 -21.78 -50.02
C GLY A 229 -24.46 -21.43 -51.50
N SER A 230 -23.84 -22.33 -52.26
CA SER A 230 -23.86 -22.35 -53.72
C SER A 230 -25.29 -22.20 -54.23
N ALA A 231 -25.54 -21.19 -55.05
CA ALA A 231 -26.70 -21.14 -55.93
C ALA A 231 -26.20 -20.91 -57.36
N SER A 232 -26.10 -22.03 -58.08
CA SER A 232 -26.10 -22.09 -59.54
C SER A 232 -27.32 -21.36 -60.09
N GLY A 233 -27.11 -20.40 -60.99
CA GLY A 233 -28.18 -19.76 -61.75
C GLY A 233 -27.64 -19.37 -63.13
N GLY A 234 -27.90 -20.23 -64.11
CA GLY A 234 -27.62 -19.94 -65.52
C GLY A 234 -28.65 -18.99 -66.14
N GLY A 235 -28.24 -18.39 -67.26
CA GLY A 235 -29.04 -17.53 -68.14
C GLY A 235 -28.14 -16.39 -68.62
N GLY A 236 -27.73 -16.26 -69.89
CA GLY A 236 -28.34 -16.70 -71.14
C GLY A 236 -28.76 -15.46 -71.93
N GLY A 237 -28.05 -15.14 -73.01
CA GLY A 237 -28.33 -14.05 -73.97
C GLY A 237 -27.50 -12.79 -73.69
N GLY A 238 -26.77 -12.16 -74.62
CA GLY A 238 -26.80 -12.20 -76.08
C GLY A 238 -26.79 -10.76 -76.61
N THR A 239 -26.10 -10.53 -77.74
CA THR A 239 -26.08 -9.32 -78.60
C THR A 239 -25.12 -8.19 -78.16
N MET A 240 -24.44 -7.45 -79.05
CA MET A 240 -23.93 -7.64 -80.41
C MET A 240 -23.05 -6.40 -80.69
N ASP A 241 -21.86 -6.58 -81.24
CA ASP A 241 -21.00 -5.51 -81.76
C ASP A 241 -21.67 -4.74 -82.91
N VAL A 242 -21.61 -3.40 -82.85
CA VAL A 242 -21.24 -2.48 -83.96
C VAL A 242 -20.56 -1.26 -83.35
#